data_AF-A0AAD2FST3-F1
#
_entry.id   AF-A0AAD2FST3-F1
#
_cell.length_a   1.000
_cell.length_b   1.000
_cell.length_c   1.000
_cell.angle_alpha   90.00
_cell.angle_beta   90.00
_cell.angle_gamma   90.00
#
_symmetry.space_group_name_H-M   'P 1'
#
loop_
_entity.id
_entity.type
_entity.pdbx_description
1 polymer ?
#
loop_
_entity_poly.entity_id
_entity_poly.type
_entity_poly.pdbx_seq_one_letter_code
_entity_poly.pdbx_strand_id
1 'polypeptide(L)'
;MKISFALIPLILVSIIALVYKRPVLDGPAISRMQELSTRASIQEEYRDGGPQEDEQPSLFETIQIFHAKRDPAELSSKNWTAQVQQDRMVAVLTNMQRRAYFVDLAANHAVTISNTYGLERNLEWNGLCIEGNSQMWKELVRRQCQLVAAVVGQEIDEKISFLVRPNKDGLSGIVNENFDNKQDKGTENEVTFVEDHYAVPLVEILRHNHAPKVIDYLSLDVEGAEFYVMEKFPFEKYQFRIITIERPQPELRSLLRANNYTLHAVVAGGNHGETLWFHNDHVSGLNVEAFTKEFSLPNQEVALKKWG
;
A
#
# COMPACT_ATOMS: atom_id res chain seq x y z
N MET A 1 -37.16 -41.84 -43.50
CA MET A 1 -38.44 -41.13 -43.36
C MET A 1 -38.13 -39.75 -42.79
N LYS A 2 -38.18 -38.70 -43.63
CA LYS A 2 -38.12 -37.30 -43.21
C LYS A 2 -39.47 -36.93 -42.57
N ILE A 3 -39.47 -36.14 -41.50
CA ILE A 3 -40.44 -35.07 -41.19
C ILE A 3 -39.74 -34.08 -40.25
N SER A 4 -39.98 -32.80 -40.53
CA SER A 4 -39.44 -31.58 -39.92
C SER A 4 -40.61 -30.79 -39.28
N PHE A 5 -40.25 -29.70 -38.55
CA PHE A 5 -41.08 -28.62 -37.97
C PHE A 5 -41.84 -28.99 -36.67
N ALA A 6 -42.03 -28.15 -35.64
CA ALA A 6 -41.82 -26.72 -35.35
C ALA A 6 -41.81 -26.58 -33.79
N LEU A 7 -40.98 -25.73 -33.16
CA LEU A 7 -41.22 -24.33 -32.73
C LEU A 7 -42.37 -24.11 -31.71
N ILE A 8 -42.03 -23.35 -30.63
CA ILE A 8 -42.87 -22.54 -29.69
C ILE A 8 -43.21 -23.20 -28.33
N PRO A 9 -43.30 -22.49 -27.16
CA PRO A 9 -42.88 -21.11 -26.76
C PRO A 9 -41.98 -21.07 -25.48
N LEU A 10 -41.00 -20.17 -25.31
CA LEU A 10 -41.16 -18.78 -24.84
C LEU A 10 -42.16 -18.51 -23.68
N ILE A 11 -42.25 -19.41 -22.68
CA ILE A 11 -42.98 -19.15 -21.41
C ILE A 11 -42.11 -19.47 -20.18
N LEU A 12 -40.84 -19.07 -20.18
CA LEU A 12 -40.02 -19.12 -18.95
C LEU A 12 -39.26 -17.82 -18.65
N VAL A 13 -39.55 -16.73 -19.36
CA VAL A 13 -38.95 -15.41 -19.11
C VAL A 13 -39.93 -14.43 -18.44
N SER A 14 -41.19 -14.81 -18.24
CA SER A 14 -42.23 -13.90 -17.73
C SER A 14 -42.57 -14.04 -16.24
N ILE A 15 -41.87 -14.88 -15.46
CA ILE A 15 -42.13 -15.04 -14.01
C ILE A 15 -41.13 -14.26 -13.13
N ILE A 16 -40.01 -13.78 -13.66
CA ILE A 16 -39.02 -12.98 -12.88
C ILE A 16 -39.28 -11.46 -12.98
N ALA A 17 -40.36 -11.03 -13.64
CA ALA A 17 -40.69 -9.61 -13.81
C ALA A 17 -41.81 -9.08 -12.88
N LEU A 18 -42.25 -9.84 -11.87
CA LEU A 18 -43.36 -9.41 -11.00
C LEU A 18 -43.00 -9.10 -9.52
N VAL A 19 -41.72 -9.05 -9.14
CA VAL A 19 -41.33 -8.79 -7.73
C VAL A 19 -40.56 -7.49 -7.49
N TYR A 20 -40.07 -6.79 -8.52
CA TYR A 20 -39.39 -5.50 -8.31
C TYR A 20 -40.05 -4.36 -9.09
N LYS A 21 -41.08 -3.75 -8.47
CA LYS A 21 -41.44 -2.37 -8.80
C LYS A 21 -40.33 -1.44 -8.28
N ARG A 22 -39.47 -0.96 -9.19
CA ARG A 22 -38.75 0.31 -9.03
C ARG A 22 -38.91 1.14 -10.30
N PRO A 23 -38.95 2.49 -10.18
CA PRO A 23 -39.41 3.35 -11.25
C PRO A 23 -38.36 3.47 -12.35
N VAL A 24 -38.85 3.44 -13.58
CA VAL A 24 -38.12 3.73 -14.82
C VAL A 24 -37.64 5.18 -14.78
N LEU A 25 -36.33 5.39 -14.92
CA LEU A 25 -35.76 6.69 -15.27
C LEU A 25 -35.55 6.69 -16.79
N ASP A 26 -36.43 7.38 -17.51
CA ASP A 26 -36.29 7.67 -18.93
C ASP A 26 -35.27 8.80 -19.15
N GLY A 27 -34.32 8.60 -20.07
CA GLY A 27 -33.41 9.66 -20.50
C GLY A 27 -32.29 9.19 -21.44
N PRO A 28 -31.71 10.09 -22.27
CA PRO A 28 -30.84 9.78 -23.43
C PRO A 28 -29.43 9.26 -23.08
N ALA A 29 -29.24 8.64 -21.92
CA ALA A 29 -27.96 8.12 -21.44
C ALA A 29 -27.56 6.77 -22.09
N ILE A 30 -28.49 6.08 -22.76
CA ILE A 30 -28.24 4.76 -23.35
C ILE A 30 -27.56 4.85 -24.72
N SER A 31 -27.72 5.94 -25.49
CA SER A 31 -27.07 6.06 -26.80
C SER A 31 -25.59 6.45 -26.75
N ARG A 32 -25.08 6.92 -25.60
CA ARG A 32 -23.67 7.35 -25.45
C ARG A 32 -22.73 6.28 -24.90
N MET A 33 -23.26 5.18 -24.35
CA MET A 33 -22.45 4.05 -23.88
C MET A 33 -22.09 3.06 -24.99
N GLN A 34 -22.85 2.99 -26.08
CA GLN A 34 -22.52 2.13 -27.24
C GLN A 34 -21.45 2.75 -28.16
N GLU A 35 -21.32 4.08 -28.20
CA GLU A 35 -20.30 4.78 -29.01
C GLU A 35 -18.90 4.83 -28.37
N LEU A 36 -18.78 4.66 -27.05
CA LEU A 36 -17.48 4.66 -26.35
C LEU A 36 -16.78 3.29 -26.33
N SER A 37 -17.46 2.22 -26.76
CA SER A 37 -16.85 0.89 -26.90
C SER A 37 -16.08 0.69 -28.21
N THR A 38 -16.13 1.67 -29.14
CA THR A 38 -15.58 1.52 -30.52
C THR A 38 -14.49 2.53 -30.87
N ARG A 39 -13.94 3.28 -29.90
CA ARG A 39 -12.86 4.28 -30.14
C ARG A 39 -11.75 4.27 -29.09
N ALA A 40 -11.26 3.08 -28.74
CA ALA A 40 -9.94 2.91 -28.12
C ALA A 40 -9.10 1.94 -28.97
N SER A 41 -9.02 2.23 -30.25
CA SER A 41 -8.03 1.68 -31.18
C SER A 41 -7.04 2.80 -31.50
N ILE A 42 -5.97 2.90 -30.71
CA ILE A 42 -4.73 3.54 -31.13
C ILE A 42 -3.64 2.47 -30.96
N GLN A 43 -3.10 2.07 -32.12
CA GLN A 43 -1.97 1.18 -32.37
C GLN A 43 -0.79 1.47 -31.44
N GLU A 44 -0.26 0.47 -30.73
CA GLU A 44 0.91 -0.34 -31.12
C GLU A 44 2.16 0.49 -31.47
N GLU A 45 3.07 0.60 -30.51
CA GLU A 45 4.52 0.47 -30.73
C GLU A 45 5.22 0.11 -29.40
N TYR A 46 5.14 -1.16 -29.00
CA TYR A 46 6.17 -1.80 -28.17
C TYR A 46 6.59 -3.07 -28.90
N ARG A 47 7.75 -3.00 -29.55
CA ARG A 47 8.36 -4.11 -30.26
C ARG A 47 8.93 -5.13 -29.26
N ASP A 48 8.54 -6.36 -29.52
CA ASP A 48 9.23 -7.64 -29.26
C ASP A 48 9.69 -7.93 -27.83
N GLY A 49 8.85 -8.72 -27.15
CA GLY A 49 9.09 -9.29 -25.84
C GLY A 49 7.81 -9.97 -25.36
N GLY A 50 7.34 -10.98 -26.10
CA GLY A 50 6.18 -11.78 -25.68
C GLY A 50 6.39 -12.37 -24.28
N PRO A 51 5.32 -12.63 -23.52
CA PRO A 51 5.45 -13.21 -22.19
C PRO A 51 6.17 -14.55 -22.29
N GLN A 52 7.32 -14.65 -21.60
CA GLN A 52 7.98 -15.92 -21.38
C GLN A 52 7.07 -16.82 -20.54
N GLU A 53 6.88 -18.05 -21.03
CA GLU A 53 6.17 -19.15 -20.39
C GLU A 53 6.71 -19.42 -18.98
N ASP A 54 5.86 -19.19 -17.97
CA ASP A 54 5.76 -19.94 -16.71
C ASP A 54 4.62 -19.35 -15.85
N GLU A 55 3.40 -19.25 -16.39
CA GLU A 55 2.23 -18.88 -15.57
C GLU A 55 1.72 -20.11 -14.81
N GLN A 56 2.32 -20.36 -13.65
CA GLN A 56 1.62 -21.08 -12.60
C GLN A 56 0.27 -20.38 -12.31
N PRO A 57 -0.79 -21.12 -11.93
CA PRO A 57 -2.04 -20.50 -11.51
C PRO A 57 -1.77 -19.41 -10.49
N SER A 58 -2.45 -18.26 -10.61
CA SER A 58 -2.38 -17.19 -9.62
C SER A 58 -2.67 -17.76 -8.23
N LEU A 59 -1.65 -17.78 -7.36
CA LEU A 59 -1.80 -18.09 -5.93
C LEU A 59 -2.60 -17.01 -5.18
N PHE A 60 -2.95 -15.91 -5.85
CA PHE A 60 -3.64 -14.77 -5.27
C PHE A 60 -5.09 -14.71 -5.75
N GLU A 61 -5.99 -14.42 -4.81
CA GLU A 61 -7.37 -14.02 -5.10
C GLU A 61 -7.44 -12.49 -5.19
N THR A 62 -8.21 -11.98 -6.16
CA THR A 62 -8.39 -10.54 -6.36
C THR A 62 -9.80 -10.11 -5.97
N ILE A 63 -9.92 -8.98 -5.28
CA ILE A 63 -11.19 -8.31 -5.03
C ILE A 63 -11.35 -7.16 -6.02
N GLN A 64 -12.40 -7.18 -6.84
CA GLN A 64 -12.73 -6.06 -7.72
C GLN A 64 -13.55 -5.02 -6.96
N ILE A 65 -13.06 -3.79 -6.92
CA ILE A 65 -13.70 -2.68 -6.20
C ILE A 65 -14.16 -1.64 -7.22
N PHE A 66 -15.47 -1.41 -7.28
CA PHE A 66 -16.06 -0.40 -8.16
C PHE A 66 -16.47 0.82 -7.35
N HIS A 67 -15.93 1.98 -7.70
CA HIS A 67 -16.35 3.27 -7.14
C HIS A 67 -16.50 4.30 -8.26
N ALA A 68 -17.38 5.28 -8.06
CA ALA A 68 -17.49 6.39 -9.00
C ALA A 68 -16.15 7.15 -9.09
N LYS A 69 -15.82 7.66 -10.29
CA LYS A 69 -14.73 8.64 -10.44
C LYS A 69 -15.11 9.86 -9.60
N ARG A 70 -14.31 10.16 -8.57
CA ARG A 70 -14.53 11.33 -7.72
C ARG A 70 -13.94 12.57 -8.35
N ASP A 71 -14.53 13.72 -8.01
CA ASP A 71 -13.90 15.01 -8.24
C ASP A 71 -12.60 15.06 -7.41
N PRO A 72 -11.43 15.28 -8.03
CA PRO A 72 -10.19 15.52 -7.32
C PRO A 72 -10.28 16.62 -6.24
N ALA A 73 -11.28 17.52 -6.34
CA ALA A 73 -11.55 18.56 -5.37
C ALA A 73 -12.27 18.10 -4.08
N GLU A 74 -12.72 16.84 -3.94
CA GLU A 74 -13.34 16.36 -2.68
C GLU A 74 -12.31 15.96 -1.59
N LEU A 75 -11.03 15.82 -1.95
CA LEU A 75 -9.91 15.49 -1.07
C LEU A 75 -8.95 16.69 -0.97
N SER A 76 -9.50 17.86 -0.65
CA SER A 76 -9.09 19.17 -1.21
C SER A 76 -7.94 19.94 -0.55
N SER A 77 -7.47 19.56 0.65
CA SER A 77 -6.35 20.30 1.24
C SER A 77 -5.02 19.72 0.79
N LYS A 78 -4.17 20.56 0.16
CA LYS A 78 -2.75 20.28 -0.08
C LYS A 78 -2.00 20.29 1.26
N ASN A 79 -2.23 19.27 2.06
CA ASN A 79 -1.66 19.15 3.40
C ASN A 79 -0.67 17.99 3.44
N TRP A 80 0.32 18.15 4.31
CA TRP A 80 1.15 17.07 4.82
C TRP A 80 0.43 16.53 6.06
N THR A 81 0.24 15.22 6.12
CA THR A 81 -0.65 14.56 7.08
C THR A 81 0.10 13.64 8.04
N ALA A 82 1.32 13.24 7.70
CA ALA A 82 2.11 12.29 8.46
C ALA A 82 2.37 12.79 9.89
N GLN A 83 2.27 11.88 10.87
CA GLN A 83 2.33 12.21 12.30
C GLN A 83 3.60 12.96 12.71
N VAL A 84 4.74 12.57 12.13
CA VAL A 84 6.03 13.21 12.36
C VAL A 84 6.63 13.81 11.09
N GLN A 85 5.76 14.22 10.15
CA GLN A 85 6.12 14.88 8.88
C GLN A 85 6.88 13.99 7.88
N GLN A 86 6.75 12.66 7.96
CA GLN A 86 7.43 11.72 7.06
C GLN A 86 7.20 12.04 5.58
N ASP A 87 5.96 12.32 5.21
CA ASP A 87 5.59 12.73 3.85
C ASP A 87 6.31 14.01 3.39
N ARG A 88 6.37 15.04 4.24
CA ARG A 88 7.08 16.29 3.95
C ARG A 88 8.58 16.06 3.85
N MET A 89 9.16 15.25 4.75
CA MET A 89 10.59 14.92 4.74
C MET A 89 10.99 14.25 3.42
N VAL A 90 10.23 13.24 2.99
CA VAL A 90 10.44 12.56 1.71
C VAL A 90 10.27 13.53 0.54
N ALA A 91 9.26 14.40 0.56
CA ALA A 91 9.05 15.41 -0.47
C ALA A 91 10.25 16.37 -0.59
N VAL A 92 10.82 16.83 0.52
CA VAL A 92 12.01 17.71 0.51
C VAL A 92 13.25 16.96 0.02
N LEU A 93 13.47 15.74 0.51
CA LEU A 93 14.60 14.89 0.10
C LEU A 93 14.57 14.57 -1.39
N THR A 94 13.40 14.43 -1.99
CA THR A 94 13.24 14.19 -3.43
C THR A 94 13.14 15.48 -4.25
N ASN A 95 13.43 16.64 -3.65
CA ASN A 95 13.32 17.95 -4.29
C ASN A 95 11.93 18.18 -4.92
N MET A 96 10.89 17.75 -4.21
CA MET A 96 9.48 17.83 -4.63
C MET A 96 9.24 17.12 -5.97
N GLN A 97 9.98 16.05 -6.26
CA GLN A 97 9.80 15.21 -7.44
C GLN A 97 8.33 14.80 -7.56
N ARG A 98 7.79 14.84 -8.78
CA ARG A 98 6.43 14.38 -9.07
C ARG A 98 6.46 12.98 -9.68
N ARG A 99 5.37 12.24 -9.52
CA ARG A 99 5.17 10.92 -10.16
C ARG A 99 6.22 9.87 -9.78
N ALA A 100 6.61 9.84 -8.52
CA ALA A 100 7.45 8.78 -7.95
C ALA A 100 6.57 7.63 -7.40
N TYR A 101 7.21 6.57 -6.90
CA TYR A 101 6.53 5.36 -6.41
C TYR A 101 6.76 5.14 -4.91
N PHE A 102 5.69 4.91 -4.13
CA PHE A 102 5.79 4.54 -2.72
C PHE A 102 5.19 3.17 -2.41
N VAL A 103 5.61 2.62 -1.27
CA VAL A 103 4.94 1.52 -0.56
C VAL A 103 4.67 1.98 0.86
N ASP A 104 3.41 1.92 1.28
CA ASP A 104 2.96 2.18 2.65
C ASP A 104 2.51 0.86 3.25
N LEU A 105 3.35 0.26 4.10
CA LEU A 105 3.05 -1.02 4.73
C LEU A 105 2.44 -0.79 6.10
N ALA A 106 1.24 -1.36 6.31
CA ALA A 106 0.30 -0.99 7.37
C ALA A 106 -0.11 0.49 7.25
N ALA A 107 -0.68 0.80 6.08
CA ALA A 107 -1.09 2.15 5.69
C ALA A 107 -2.12 2.80 6.63
N ASN A 108 -2.85 1.99 7.40
CA ASN A 108 -3.82 2.40 8.41
C ASN A 108 -4.86 3.39 7.84
N HIS A 109 -5.08 4.53 8.49
CA HIS A 109 -6.03 5.53 8.00
C HIS A 109 -5.63 6.11 6.65
N ALA A 110 -6.64 6.31 5.79
CA ALA A 110 -6.39 6.82 4.43
C ALA A 110 -5.83 8.24 4.38
N VAL A 111 -6.12 9.09 5.36
CA VAL A 111 -5.76 10.53 5.32
C VAL A 111 -5.10 10.97 6.62
N THR A 112 -5.75 10.75 7.75
CA THR A 112 -5.23 11.11 9.07
C THR A 112 -3.93 10.36 9.33
N ILE A 113 -2.88 11.06 9.76
CA ILE A 113 -1.55 10.49 10.07
C ILE A 113 -0.89 9.66 8.96
N SER A 114 -1.43 9.67 7.73
CA SER A 114 -0.87 8.88 6.63
C SER A 114 0.48 9.42 6.19
N ASN A 115 1.46 8.51 6.09
CA ASN A 115 2.82 8.79 5.66
C ASN A 115 2.95 9.02 4.14
N THR A 116 1.89 8.74 3.37
CA THR A 116 1.92 8.79 1.90
C THR A 116 0.79 9.62 1.30
N TYR A 117 -0.13 10.12 2.11
CA TYR A 117 -1.25 10.93 1.60
C TYR A 117 -0.81 12.25 0.98
N GLY A 118 0.07 12.99 1.66
CA GLY A 118 0.66 14.20 1.12
C GLY A 118 1.44 13.97 -0.18
N LEU A 119 2.20 12.87 -0.28
CA LEU A 119 2.99 12.52 -1.47
C LEU A 119 2.09 12.25 -2.69
N GLU A 120 1.05 11.43 -2.53
CA GLU A 120 0.08 11.16 -3.59
C GLU A 120 -0.58 12.45 -4.09
N ARG A 121 -1.10 13.26 -3.16
CA ARG A 121 -1.96 14.40 -3.50
C ARG A 121 -1.18 15.62 -3.97
N ASN A 122 -0.04 15.91 -3.35
CA ASN A 122 0.73 17.11 -3.66
C ASN A 122 1.69 16.88 -4.84
N LEU A 123 2.19 15.66 -4.99
CA LEU A 123 3.25 15.32 -5.94
C LEU A 123 2.83 14.32 -7.01
N GLU A 124 1.56 13.87 -7.05
CA GLU A 124 1.09 12.84 -7.99
C GLU A 124 1.88 11.53 -7.88
N TRP A 125 2.41 11.22 -6.70
CA TRP A 125 3.01 9.91 -6.49
C TRP A 125 1.94 8.83 -6.57
N ASN A 126 2.33 7.67 -7.09
CA ASN A 126 1.49 6.48 -7.07
C ASN A 126 2.17 5.40 -6.23
N GLY A 127 1.48 4.32 -5.90
CA GLY A 127 2.07 3.30 -5.05
C GLY A 127 1.09 2.28 -4.54
N LEU A 128 1.57 1.53 -3.55
CA LEU A 128 0.78 0.54 -2.83
C LEU A 128 0.52 1.04 -1.42
N CYS A 129 -0.74 0.97 -1.01
CA CYS A 129 -1.17 1.07 0.37
C CYS A 129 -1.53 -0.36 0.81
N ILE A 130 -0.70 -1.00 1.64
CA ILE A 130 -0.87 -2.40 2.07
C ILE A 130 -1.42 -2.40 3.49
N GLU A 131 -2.55 -3.08 3.71
CA GLU A 131 -3.23 -3.05 5.02
C GLU A 131 -3.91 -4.40 5.33
N GLY A 132 -3.61 -4.95 6.51
CA GLY A 132 -4.17 -6.22 7.01
C GLY A 132 -5.47 -6.04 7.79
N ASN A 133 -5.67 -4.89 8.43
CA ASN A 133 -6.88 -4.57 9.18
C ASN A 133 -8.04 -4.23 8.24
N SER A 134 -8.98 -5.17 8.13
CA SER A 134 -10.16 -5.05 7.27
C SER A 134 -11.05 -3.82 7.54
N GLN A 135 -10.99 -3.26 8.75
CA GLN A 135 -11.75 -2.07 9.11
C GLN A 135 -11.28 -0.81 8.37
N MET A 136 -10.01 -0.76 7.96
CA MET A 136 -9.41 0.41 7.29
C MET A 136 -9.67 0.44 5.78
N TRP A 137 -9.97 -0.72 5.17
CA TRP A 137 -10.06 -0.86 3.72
C TRP A 137 -11.09 0.07 3.08
N LYS A 138 -12.25 0.26 3.72
CA LYS A 138 -13.31 1.15 3.20
C LYS A 138 -12.83 2.60 3.01
N GLU A 139 -11.90 3.05 3.84
CA GLU A 139 -11.32 4.38 3.70
C GLU A 139 -10.17 4.36 2.70
N LEU A 140 -9.30 3.35 2.74
CA LEU A 140 -8.16 3.24 1.85
C LEU A 140 -8.54 3.10 0.37
N VAL A 141 -9.66 2.44 0.04
CA VAL A 141 -10.17 2.38 -1.34
C VAL A 141 -10.56 3.76 -1.90
N ARG A 142 -10.55 4.81 -1.06
CA ARG A 142 -10.80 6.19 -1.49
C ARG A 142 -9.55 6.91 -1.99
N ARG A 143 -8.37 6.32 -1.80
CA ARG A 143 -7.07 6.82 -2.27
C ARG A 143 -6.89 6.61 -3.77
N GLN A 144 -5.88 7.25 -4.35
CA GLN A 144 -5.48 7.00 -5.75
C GLN A 144 -4.46 5.85 -5.86
N CYS A 145 -3.69 5.59 -4.81
CA CYS A 145 -2.84 4.42 -4.65
C CYS A 145 -3.66 3.15 -4.76
N GLN A 146 -3.00 2.07 -5.14
CA GLN A 146 -3.61 0.76 -5.12
C GLN A 146 -3.65 0.24 -3.68
N LEU A 147 -4.83 -0.11 -3.19
CA LEU A 147 -4.98 -0.87 -1.94
C LEU A 147 -4.61 -2.34 -2.18
N VAL A 148 -3.75 -2.89 -1.33
CA VAL A 148 -3.52 -4.33 -1.19
C VAL A 148 -4.01 -4.76 0.19
N ALA A 149 -5.14 -5.48 0.21
CA ALA A 149 -5.74 -6.01 1.42
C ALA A 149 -5.05 -7.33 1.83
N ALA A 150 -3.95 -7.23 2.56
CA ALA A 150 -3.13 -8.40 2.92
C ALA A 150 -2.37 -8.17 4.23
N VAL A 151 -2.20 -9.25 5.01
CA VAL A 151 -1.20 -9.31 6.09
C VAL A 151 0.13 -9.72 5.48
N VAL A 152 1.19 -8.94 5.74
CA VAL A 152 2.53 -9.25 5.24
C VAL A 152 3.26 -10.13 6.24
N GLY A 153 3.70 -11.30 5.77
CA GLY A 153 4.44 -12.28 6.55
C GLY A 153 5.74 -12.68 5.86
N GLN A 154 6.29 -13.83 6.24
CA GLN A 154 7.55 -14.33 5.68
C GLN A 154 7.35 -15.29 4.51
N GLU A 155 6.25 -16.04 4.50
CA GLU A 155 5.96 -17.06 3.50
C GLU A 155 4.52 -16.92 2.98
N ILE A 156 4.27 -17.42 1.77
CA ILE A 156 2.91 -17.53 1.23
C ILE A 156 2.13 -18.56 2.08
N ASP A 157 0.88 -18.25 2.39
CA ASP A 157 -0.04 -19.08 3.18
C ASP A 157 0.44 -19.37 4.61
N GLU A 158 1.37 -18.58 5.12
CA GLU A 158 1.71 -18.59 6.54
C GLU A 158 0.48 -18.19 7.36
N LYS A 159 0.08 -19.06 8.29
CA LYS A 159 -1.05 -18.79 9.18
C LYS A 159 -0.62 -17.80 10.26
N ILE A 160 -1.27 -16.65 10.28
CA ILE A 160 -1.00 -15.58 11.23
C ILE A 160 -2.27 -15.23 11.99
N SER A 161 -2.17 -15.14 13.31
CA SER A 161 -3.19 -14.48 14.12
C SER A 161 -2.93 -12.97 14.13
N PHE A 162 -3.94 -12.19 13.78
CA PHE A 162 -3.87 -10.73 13.67
C PHE A 162 -4.85 -10.10 14.66
N LEU A 163 -4.35 -9.22 15.52
CA LEU A 163 -5.15 -8.53 16.53
C LEU A 163 -5.71 -7.23 15.95
N VAL A 164 -7.04 -7.10 15.96
CA VAL A 164 -7.74 -5.89 15.56
C VAL A 164 -8.18 -5.10 16.80
N ARG A 165 -7.87 -3.81 16.83
CA ARG A 165 -8.23 -2.87 17.91
C ARG A 165 -9.08 -1.70 17.39
N PRO A 166 -10.41 -1.88 17.22
CA PRO A 166 -11.27 -0.85 16.62
C PRO A 166 -11.33 0.50 17.36
N ASN A 167 -11.00 0.52 18.66
CA ASN A 167 -11.02 1.74 19.49
C ASN A 167 -9.62 2.33 19.73
N LYS A 168 -8.59 1.75 19.13
CA LYS A 168 -7.20 2.23 19.18
C LYS A 168 -6.60 2.11 17.80
N ASP A 169 -7.10 2.96 16.91
CA ASP A 169 -6.66 3.00 15.52
C ASP A 169 -5.13 3.14 15.42
N GLY A 170 -4.52 2.44 14.46
CA GLY A 170 -3.06 2.28 14.37
C GLY A 170 -2.51 1.05 15.07
N LEU A 171 -3.02 0.65 16.23
CA LEU A 171 -2.36 -0.36 17.07
C LEU A 171 -2.74 -1.82 16.74
N SER A 172 -3.24 -2.08 15.53
CA SER A 172 -3.59 -3.44 15.10
C SER A 172 -2.39 -4.10 14.43
N GLY A 173 -2.21 -5.41 14.58
CA GLY A 173 -1.00 -6.05 14.05
C GLY A 173 -0.91 -7.54 14.33
N ILE A 174 0.21 -8.11 13.90
CA ILE A 174 0.51 -9.54 14.03
C ILE A 174 0.69 -9.91 15.51
N VAL A 175 0.06 -11.00 15.93
CA VAL A 175 0.18 -11.52 17.30
C VAL A 175 1.46 -12.35 17.44
N ASN A 176 2.39 -11.87 18.26
CA ASN A 176 3.59 -12.61 18.66
C ASN A 176 4.14 -12.10 19.99
N GLU A 177 4.79 -12.95 20.77
CA GLU A 177 5.41 -12.55 22.06
C GLU A 177 6.53 -11.51 21.90
N ASN A 178 7.15 -11.44 20.71
CA ASN A 178 8.23 -10.51 20.41
C ASN A 178 7.77 -9.22 19.69
N PHE A 179 6.48 -9.10 19.37
CA PHE A 179 5.92 -7.90 18.71
C PHE A 179 5.12 -7.06 19.73
N ASP A 180 4.63 -5.89 19.32
CA ASP A 180 3.85 -5.03 20.23
C ASP A 180 2.49 -5.65 20.55
N ASN A 181 1.92 -6.37 19.58
CA ASN A 181 0.70 -7.14 19.77
C ASN A 181 1.02 -8.55 20.26
N LYS A 182 0.79 -8.77 21.55
CA LYS A 182 0.92 -10.08 22.22
C LYS A 182 -0.42 -10.82 22.20
N GLN A 183 -0.42 -12.10 22.57
CA GLN A 183 -1.66 -12.86 22.69
C GLN A 183 -2.55 -12.19 23.74
N ASP A 184 -3.60 -11.52 23.26
CA ASP A 184 -4.49 -10.73 24.11
C ASP A 184 -5.30 -11.67 25.01
N LYS A 185 -5.25 -11.43 26.32
CA LYS A 185 -6.17 -12.09 27.27
C LYS A 185 -7.50 -11.35 27.40
N GLY A 186 -7.64 -10.21 26.71
CA GLY A 186 -8.72 -9.26 26.88
C GLY A 186 -8.59 -8.57 28.24
N THR A 187 -8.75 -7.25 28.27
CA THR A 187 -9.18 -6.58 29.50
C THR A 187 -10.67 -6.32 29.38
N GLU A 188 -11.42 -6.39 30.49
CA GLU A 188 -12.90 -6.29 30.48
C GLU A 188 -13.46 -5.02 29.80
N ASN A 189 -12.62 -4.03 29.50
CA ASN A 189 -13.00 -2.72 28.96
C ASN A 189 -12.52 -2.43 27.53
N GLU A 190 -11.82 -3.35 26.86
CA GLU A 190 -11.34 -3.14 25.48
C GLU A 190 -11.99 -4.12 24.51
N VAL A 191 -12.67 -3.59 23.49
CA VAL A 191 -13.15 -4.40 22.37
C VAL A 191 -11.94 -4.70 21.48
N THR A 192 -11.47 -5.93 21.53
CA THR A 192 -10.47 -6.48 20.61
C THR A 192 -10.97 -7.81 20.06
N PHE A 193 -10.49 -8.18 18.88
CA PHE A 193 -10.72 -9.52 18.34
C PHE A 193 -9.52 -9.96 17.51
N VAL A 194 -9.35 -11.29 17.44
CA VAL A 194 -8.28 -11.91 16.66
C VAL A 194 -8.89 -12.50 15.40
N GLU A 195 -8.32 -12.17 14.26
CA GLU A 195 -8.61 -12.77 12.97
C GLU A 195 -7.46 -13.69 12.57
N ASP A 196 -7.77 -14.85 12.00
CA ASP A 196 -6.76 -15.69 11.36
C ASP A 196 -6.62 -15.30 9.89
N HIS A 197 -5.39 -15.04 9.47
CA HIS A 197 -5.03 -14.63 8.12
C HIS A 197 -4.03 -15.59 7.50
N TYR A 198 -4.01 -15.61 6.16
CA TYR A 198 -2.93 -16.19 5.37
C TYR A 198 -2.04 -15.06 4.88
N ALA A 199 -0.78 -15.08 5.29
CA ALA A 199 0.15 -14.01 5.00
C ALA A 199 0.74 -14.14 3.60
N VAL A 200 1.26 -13.02 3.10
CA VAL A 200 1.98 -12.96 1.82
C VAL A 200 3.30 -12.21 2.02
N PRO A 201 4.43 -12.69 1.49
CA PRO A 201 5.70 -11.96 1.54
C PRO A 201 5.61 -10.65 0.76
N LEU A 202 6.24 -9.58 1.27
CA LEU A 202 6.22 -8.26 0.61
C LEU A 202 6.67 -8.35 -0.86
N VAL A 203 7.70 -9.15 -1.16
CA VAL A 203 8.19 -9.32 -2.54
C VAL A 203 7.13 -9.84 -3.50
N GLU A 204 6.24 -10.72 -3.05
CA GLU A 204 5.17 -11.25 -3.91
C GLU A 204 4.12 -10.20 -4.20
N ILE A 205 3.78 -9.36 -3.21
CA ILE A 205 2.91 -8.20 -3.40
C ILE A 205 3.55 -7.24 -4.42
N LEU A 206 4.84 -6.92 -4.28
CA LEU A 206 5.54 -6.04 -5.22
C LEU A 206 5.57 -6.63 -6.63
N ARG A 207 5.82 -7.93 -6.76
CA ARG A 207 5.86 -8.64 -8.04
C ARG A 207 4.49 -8.65 -8.72
N HIS A 208 3.44 -9.05 -8.00
CA HIS A 208 2.08 -9.14 -8.53
C HIS A 208 1.53 -7.78 -8.99
N ASN A 209 1.89 -6.71 -8.26
CA ASN A 209 1.47 -5.35 -8.59
C ASN A 209 2.41 -4.63 -9.56
N HIS A 210 3.38 -5.33 -10.17
CA HIS A 210 4.35 -4.78 -11.10
C HIS A 210 5.09 -3.56 -10.54
N ALA A 211 5.38 -3.57 -9.24
CA ALA A 211 6.09 -2.48 -8.59
C ALA A 211 7.51 -2.35 -9.18
N PRO A 212 8.07 -1.13 -9.28
CA PRO A 212 9.43 -0.91 -9.73
C PRO A 212 10.45 -1.70 -8.88
N LYS A 213 11.56 -2.11 -9.49
CA LYS A 213 12.67 -2.76 -8.75
C LYS A 213 13.40 -1.78 -7.82
N VAL A 214 13.39 -0.48 -8.15
CA VAL A 214 13.86 0.59 -7.27
C VAL A 214 12.67 1.48 -6.95
N ILE A 215 12.24 1.45 -5.69
CA ILE A 215 11.07 2.16 -5.16
C ILE A 215 11.57 3.41 -4.45
N ASP A 216 10.89 4.54 -4.62
CA ASP A 216 11.38 5.82 -4.10
C ASP A 216 11.22 5.93 -2.58
N TYR A 217 10.15 5.34 -2.03
CA TYR A 217 9.87 5.41 -0.60
C TYR A 217 9.17 4.16 -0.05
N LEU A 218 9.64 3.69 1.10
CA LEU A 218 8.94 2.74 1.96
C LEU A 218 8.62 3.38 3.32
N SER A 219 7.35 3.40 3.68
CA SER A 219 6.86 3.61 5.04
C SER A 219 6.67 2.22 5.66
N LEU A 220 7.42 1.92 6.73
CA LEU A 220 7.41 0.63 7.43
C LEU A 220 7.06 0.84 8.92
N ASP A 221 5.82 0.60 9.26
CA ASP A 221 5.29 0.71 10.62
C ASP A 221 4.29 -0.43 10.85
N VAL A 222 4.77 -1.57 11.35
CA VAL A 222 3.98 -2.81 11.47
C VAL A 222 3.86 -3.27 12.92
N GLU A 223 3.87 -2.31 13.85
CA GLU A 223 3.64 -2.53 15.28
C GLU A 223 4.57 -3.61 15.88
N GLY A 224 5.87 -3.47 15.59
CA GLY A 224 6.92 -4.29 16.18
C GLY A 224 7.29 -5.55 15.37
N ALA A 225 6.67 -5.75 14.20
CA ALA A 225 6.97 -6.88 13.30
C ALA A 225 7.97 -6.52 12.17
N GLU A 226 8.65 -5.37 12.24
CA GLU A 226 9.43 -4.80 11.14
C GLU A 226 10.58 -5.73 10.71
N PHE A 227 11.34 -6.26 11.69
CA PHE A 227 12.40 -7.24 11.39
C PHE A 227 11.82 -8.51 10.76
N TYR A 228 10.73 -9.04 11.32
CA TYR A 228 10.11 -10.27 10.86
C TYR A 228 9.68 -10.18 9.39
N VAL A 229 9.05 -9.07 8.99
CA VAL A 229 8.65 -8.83 7.60
C VAL A 229 9.85 -8.68 6.66
N MET A 230 10.93 -8.02 7.13
CA MET A 230 12.06 -7.69 6.28
C MET A 230 13.16 -8.77 6.23
N GLU A 231 13.17 -9.73 7.17
CA GLU A 231 14.24 -10.72 7.35
C GLU A 231 14.58 -11.48 6.06
N LYS A 232 13.55 -11.89 5.32
CA LYS A 232 13.68 -12.65 4.05
C LYS A 232 13.51 -11.79 2.80
N PHE A 233 13.44 -10.46 2.96
CA PHE A 233 13.24 -9.57 1.83
C PHE A 233 14.46 -9.59 0.88
N PRO A 234 14.27 -9.79 -0.43
CA PRO A 234 15.38 -9.90 -1.37
C PRO A 234 15.87 -8.51 -1.81
N PHE A 235 16.69 -7.88 -0.96
CA PHE A 235 17.26 -6.54 -1.18
C PHE A 235 18.11 -6.42 -2.47
N GLU A 236 18.57 -7.54 -3.02
CA GLU A 236 19.28 -7.60 -4.30
C GLU A 236 18.34 -7.49 -5.51
N LYS A 237 17.05 -7.80 -5.34
CA LYS A 237 16.03 -7.73 -6.39
C LYS A 237 15.18 -6.47 -6.30
N TYR A 238 14.89 -6.02 -5.08
CA TYR A 238 14.11 -4.81 -4.82
C TYR A 238 14.84 -3.91 -3.83
N GLN A 239 14.88 -2.62 -4.13
CA GLN A 239 15.52 -1.61 -3.30
C GLN A 239 14.57 -0.45 -3.05
N PHE A 240 14.74 0.20 -1.90
CA PHE A 240 14.04 1.42 -1.53
C PHE A 240 15.06 2.55 -1.45
N ARG A 241 14.82 3.70 -2.09
CA ARG A 241 15.74 4.85 -1.98
C ARG A 241 15.73 5.42 -0.56
N ILE A 242 14.52 5.60 -0.02
CA ILE A 242 14.25 6.14 1.31
C ILE A 242 13.36 5.15 2.07
N ILE A 243 13.69 4.88 3.32
CA ILE A 243 12.84 4.12 4.25
C ILE A 243 12.64 4.93 5.52
N THR A 244 11.40 5.09 5.96
CA THR A 244 11.09 5.46 7.35
C THR A 244 10.61 4.24 8.11
N ILE A 245 11.11 4.07 9.33
CA ILE A 245 10.80 2.89 10.16
C ILE A 245 10.52 3.33 11.58
N GLU A 246 9.37 2.90 12.10
CA GLU A 246 9.03 3.07 13.50
C GLU A 246 9.88 2.10 14.36
N ARG A 247 10.57 2.64 15.36
CA ARG A 247 11.29 1.89 16.41
C ARG A 247 12.05 0.63 15.93
N PRO A 248 12.90 0.67 14.87
CA PRO A 248 13.50 -0.54 14.32
C PRO A 248 14.37 -1.27 15.34
N GLN A 249 14.14 -2.58 15.48
CA GLN A 249 14.90 -3.49 16.34
C GLN A 249 16.39 -3.53 15.91
N PRO A 250 17.33 -3.80 16.83
CA PRO A 250 18.77 -3.88 16.50
C PRO A 250 19.10 -4.82 15.32
N GLU A 251 18.36 -5.91 15.17
CA GLU A 251 18.48 -6.90 14.12
C GLU A 251 18.12 -6.30 12.76
N LEU A 252 17.00 -5.55 12.67
CA LEU A 252 16.61 -4.85 11.45
C LEU A 252 17.64 -3.78 11.06
N ARG A 253 18.15 -3.03 12.03
CA ARG A 253 19.22 -2.05 11.77
C ARG A 253 20.48 -2.71 11.20
N SER A 254 20.80 -3.92 11.67
CA SER A 254 21.95 -4.69 11.20
C SER A 254 21.71 -5.25 9.80
N LEU A 255 20.50 -5.75 9.54
CA LEU A 255 20.06 -6.24 8.23
C LEU A 255 20.12 -5.12 7.17
N LEU A 256 19.60 -3.93 7.48
CA LEU A 256 19.65 -2.78 6.58
C LEU A 256 21.08 -2.37 6.24
N ARG A 257 21.97 -2.31 7.25
CA ARG A 257 23.39 -2.00 7.02
C ARG A 257 24.09 -3.05 6.16
N ALA A 258 23.80 -4.32 6.37
CA ALA A 258 24.32 -5.41 5.55
C ALA A 258 23.86 -5.30 4.09
N ASN A 259 22.69 -4.71 3.85
CA ASN A 259 22.11 -4.47 2.54
C ASN A 259 22.30 -3.03 2.04
N ASN A 260 23.40 -2.38 2.43
CA ASN A 260 23.83 -1.08 1.90
C ASN A 260 22.90 0.11 2.23
N TYR A 261 22.20 0.06 3.37
CA TYR A 261 21.45 1.20 3.90
C TYR A 261 22.18 1.88 5.07
N THR A 262 22.05 3.19 5.14
CA THR A 262 22.60 4.02 6.22
C THR A 262 21.48 4.75 6.96
N LEU A 263 21.52 4.68 8.30
CA LEU A 263 20.69 5.51 9.17
C LEU A 263 21.13 6.96 9.03
N HIS A 264 20.25 7.81 8.53
CA HIS A 264 20.54 9.23 8.32
C HIS A 264 20.05 10.10 9.48
N ALA A 265 18.86 9.83 10.02
CA ALA A 265 18.32 10.61 11.12
C ALA A 265 17.35 9.80 12.00
N VAL A 266 17.19 10.27 13.24
CA VAL A 266 16.05 9.94 14.10
C VAL A 266 15.12 11.15 14.04
N VAL A 267 13.97 10.99 13.39
CA VAL A 267 13.08 12.10 13.01
C VAL A 267 12.05 12.43 14.08
N ALA A 268 11.81 11.51 15.02
CA ALA A 268 11.11 11.77 16.27
C ALA A 268 11.80 11.06 17.45
N GLY A 269 12.19 11.82 18.48
CA GLY A 269 12.71 11.28 19.73
C GLY A 269 11.60 10.84 20.70
N GLY A 270 11.96 10.06 21.73
CA GLY A 270 11.02 9.57 22.75
C GLY A 270 10.31 8.28 22.34
N ASN A 271 9.02 8.16 22.68
CA ASN A 271 8.27 6.89 22.55
C ASN A 271 7.96 6.47 21.10
N HIS A 272 8.07 7.35 20.10
CA HIS A 272 7.78 7.03 18.69
C HIS A 272 9.01 6.50 17.93
N GLY A 273 10.24 6.88 18.31
CA GLY A 273 11.48 6.28 17.79
C GLY A 273 11.64 6.18 16.27
N GLU A 274 11.04 7.10 15.50
CA GLU A 274 11.03 7.07 14.04
C GLU A 274 12.41 7.34 13.43
N THR A 275 12.80 6.49 12.48
CA THR A 275 14.13 6.53 11.87
C THR A 275 14.05 6.67 10.36
N LEU A 276 15.02 7.41 9.79
CA LEU A 276 15.14 7.66 8.36
C LEU A 276 16.40 7.00 7.82
N TRP A 277 16.26 6.17 6.79
CA TRP A 277 17.32 5.41 6.16
C TRP A 277 17.39 5.66 4.66
N PHE A 278 18.60 5.68 4.11
CA PHE A 278 18.83 5.77 2.67
C PHE A 278 19.63 4.57 2.18
N HIS A 279 19.34 4.10 0.97
CA HIS A 279 20.22 3.17 0.27
C HIS A 279 21.40 3.93 -0.34
N ASN A 280 22.63 3.53 -0.05
CA ASN A 280 23.83 4.32 -0.36
C ASN A 280 24.01 4.58 -1.87
N ASP A 281 23.60 3.65 -2.73
CA ASP A 281 23.73 3.82 -4.20
C ASP A 281 22.78 4.89 -4.77
N HIS A 282 21.75 5.30 -4.01
CA HIS A 282 20.72 6.24 -4.48
C HIS A 282 20.80 7.61 -3.79
N VAL A 283 21.71 7.80 -2.84
CA VAL A 283 21.86 9.04 -2.04
C VAL A 283 22.17 10.25 -2.91
N SER A 284 22.92 10.09 -4.00
CA SER A 284 23.28 11.20 -4.90
C SER A 284 22.07 11.85 -5.58
N GLY A 285 20.93 11.15 -5.64
CA GLY A 285 19.67 11.70 -6.13
C GLY A 285 18.85 12.45 -5.08
N LEU A 286 19.30 12.50 -3.82
CA LEU A 286 18.57 13.09 -2.71
C LEU A 286 19.10 14.48 -2.35
N ASN A 287 18.20 15.42 -2.06
CA ASN A 287 18.49 16.76 -1.59
C ASN A 287 18.69 16.78 -0.06
N VAL A 288 19.76 16.13 0.39
CA VAL A 288 20.12 16.04 1.81
C VAL A 288 20.37 17.43 2.42
N GLU A 289 20.94 18.37 1.65
CA GLU A 289 21.18 19.74 2.11
C GLU A 289 19.87 20.47 2.45
N ALA A 290 18.88 20.43 1.56
CA ALA A 290 17.58 21.05 1.82
C ALA A 290 16.88 20.39 3.01
N PHE A 291 16.97 19.07 3.13
CA PHE A 291 16.45 18.34 4.28
C PHE A 291 17.12 18.82 5.59
N THR A 292 18.45 18.85 5.66
CA THR A 292 19.18 19.30 6.84
C THR A 292 18.86 20.74 7.22
N LYS A 293 18.60 21.61 6.23
CA LYS A 293 18.22 23.01 6.45
C LYS A 293 16.79 23.18 6.95
N GLU A 294 15.85 22.37 6.46
CA GLU A 294 14.43 22.46 6.85
C GLU A 294 14.16 21.76 8.18
N PHE A 295 14.84 20.65 8.46
CA PHE A 295 14.60 19.82 9.64
C PHE A 295 15.77 19.89 10.64
N SER A 296 15.57 20.69 11.71
CA SER A 296 16.47 20.75 12.86
C SER A 296 16.32 19.50 13.74
N LEU A 297 17.03 18.42 13.40
CA LEU A 297 16.88 17.13 14.11
C LEU A 297 17.93 16.95 15.22
N PRO A 298 17.55 16.45 16.42
CA PRO A 298 18.41 16.40 17.60
C PRO A 298 19.67 15.52 17.47
N ASN A 299 19.75 14.64 16.47
CA ASN A 299 20.77 13.58 16.39
C ASN A 299 21.51 13.50 15.05
N GLN A 300 21.65 14.62 14.30
CA GLN A 300 22.45 14.62 13.06
C GLN A 300 23.94 14.30 13.30
N GLU A 301 24.46 14.51 14.53
CA GLU A 301 25.89 14.37 14.85
C GLU A 301 26.44 12.93 14.75
N VAL A 302 25.60 11.89 14.80
CA VAL A 302 26.09 10.50 14.70
C VAL A 302 26.22 10.01 13.26
N ALA A 303 25.44 10.58 12.32
CA ALA A 303 25.45 10.15 10.91
C ALA A 303 26.44 10.94 10.03
N LEU A 304 26.68 12.23 10.32
CA LEU A 304 27.54 13.09 9.51
C LEU A 304 29.05 12.89 9.76
N LYS A 305 29.47 12.32 10.90
CA LYS A 305 30.90 12.13 11.24
C LYS A 305 31.61 10.98 10.50
N LYS A 306 30.95 10.28 9.57
CA LYS A 306 31.56 9.18 8.79
C LYS A 306 31.79 9.46 7.31
N TRP A 307 31.54 10.69 6.84
CA TRP A 307 31.67 11.04 5.42
C TRP A 307 32.55 12.28 5.21
N GLY A 308 33.79 12.17 5.69
CA GLY A 308 34.93 13.04 5.34
C GLY A 308 36.15 12.18 5.06
#